data_AF-A0A450ZRN3-F1
#
_entry.id   AF-A0A450ZRN3-F1
#
_cell.length_a   1.000
_cell.length_b   1.000
_cell.length_c   1.000
_cell.angle_alpha   90.00
_cell.angle_beta   90.00
_cell.angle_gamma   90.00
#
_symmetry.space_group_name_H-M   'P 1'
#
loop_
_entity.id
_entity.type
_entity.pdbx_description
1 polymer ?
#
loop_
_entity_poly.entity_id
_entity_poly.type
_entity_poly.pdbx_seq_one_letter_code
_entity_poly.pdbx_strand_id
1 'polypeptide(L)'
;MAAFIDALVEKLFFTVITVTDELNAFTVFETLNARGVRLSATDLLKNYLFSIIGTADSHETELKALEDRWERLVGLLSGESFPYFLRVYWNSKYPLVRKSDLFKTIRRHITTREKAFALLHEFDKHAEIYAGLRAPQDELWDQEERASLEELSMFGVRQPLALLLACYEHCRSDFTRILQAVAVISLRYNVICNCYLSHYPTIDFPRYFRFIRLKRTWSDEEP
;
A
#
# COMPACT_ATOMS: atom_id res chain seq x y z
N MET A 1 38.49 -11.50 -28.32
CA MET A 1 37.53 -11.44 -27.19
C MET A 1 37.94 -10.37 -26.17
N ALA A 2 39.19 -10.38 -25.65
CA ALA A 2 39.71 -9.35 -24.75
C ALA A 2 39.60 -7.92 -25.31
N ALA A 3 40.10 -7.69 -26.52
CA ALA A 3 40.04 -6.37 -27.17
C ALA A 3 38.61 -5.82 -27.39
N PHE A 4 37.59 -6.68 -27.42
CA PHE A 4 36.19 -6.25 -27.54
C PHE A 4 35.64 -5.78 -26.19
N ILE A 5 36.00 -6.45 -25.10
CA ILE A 5 35.61 -6.07 -23.74
C ILE A 5 36.29 -4.74 -23.38
N ASP A 6 37.58 -4.59 -23.67
CA ASP A 6 38.32 -3.34 -23.39
C ASP A 6 37.72 -2.14 -24.15
N ALA A 7 37.42 -2.31 -25.44
CA ALA A 7 36.79 -1.27 -26.25
C ALA A 7 35.35 -0.93 -25.81
N LEU A 8 34.65 -1.85 -25.15
CA LEU A 8 33.32 -1.63 -24.59
C LEU A 8 33.41 -0.88 -23.25
N VAL A 9 34.34 -1.29 -22.39
CA VAL A 9 34.58 -0.69 -21.07
C VAL A 9 35.05 0.77 -21.22
N GLU A 10 35.89 1.07 -22.20
CA GLU A 10 36.34 2.45 -22.48
C GLU A 10 35.22 3.39 -22.93
N LYS A 11 34.08 2.86 -23.38
CA LYS A 11 32.92 3.65 -23.84
C LYS A 11 31.80 3.75 -22.80
N LEU A 12 31.92 3.07 -21.66
CA LEU A 12 30.93 3.08 -20.60
C LEU A 12 31.27 4.14 -19.55
N PHE A 13 30.37 5.09 -19.35
CA PHE A 13 30.46 6.07 -18.27
C PHE A 13 29.55 5.65 -17.12
N PHE A 14 30.14 5.43 -15.95
CA PHE A 14 29.40 5.13 -14.73
C PHE A 14 29.32 6.38 -13.85
N THR A 15 28.11 6.77 -13.47
CA THR A 15 27.90 7.77 -12.41
C THR A 15 27.54 7.06 -11.12
N VAL A 16 28.48 7.03 -10.18
CA VAL A 16 28.26 6.46 -8.84
C VAL A 16 27.87 7.59 -7.90
N ILE A 17 26.68 7.50 -7.31
CA ILE A 17 26.22 8.44 -6.27
C ILE A 17 26.27 7.69 -4.94
N THR A 18 27.31 7.96 -4.16
CA THR A 18 27.45 7.40 -2.82
C THR A 18 26.69 8.30 -1.84
N VAL A 19 25.68 7.75 -1.19
CA VAL A 19 24.92 8.46 -0.17
C VAL A 19 25.22 7.85 1.19
N THR A 20 25.61 8.70 2.15
CA THR A 20 26.02 8.30 3.50
C THR A 20 24.84 7.86 4.38
N ASP A 21 23.63 8.24 4.01
CA ASP A 21 22.38 7.84 4.65
C ASP A 21 21.44 7.28 3.58
N GLU A 22 21.06 6.01 3.70
CA GLU A 22 20.14 5.33 2.78
C GLU A 22 18.78 6.06 2.69
N LEU A 23 18.41 6.86 3.69
CA LEU A 23 17.22 7.73 3.69
C LEU A 23 17.34 8.93 2.74
N ASN A 24 18.56 9.38 2.46
CA ASN A 24 18.86 10.40 1.45
C ASN A 24 18.97 9.77 0.05
N ALA A 25 19.41 8.50 -0.04
CA ALA A 25 19.41 7.77 -1.31
C ALA A 25 17.99 7.72 -1.89
N PHE A 26 16.97 7.44 -1.06
CA PHE A 26 15.56 7.46 -1.47
C PHE A 26 15.12 8.79 -2.10
N THR A 27 15.44 9.93 -1.45
CA THR A 27 15.07 11.27 -1.95
C THR A 27 15.82 11.59 -3.26
N VAL A 28 17.09 11.19 -3.34
CA VAL A 28 17.92 11.31 -4.55
C VAL A 28 17.35 10.47 -5.69
N PHE A 29 16.89 9.25 -5.41
CA PHE A 29 16.21 8.36 -6.37
C PHE A 29 14.88 8.95 -6.88
N GLU A 30 14.00 9.45 -6.01
CA GLU A 30 12.75 10.12 -6.43
C GLU A 30 13.04 11.33 -7.34
N THR A 31 14.10 12.09 -7.04
CA THR A 31 14.49 13.28 -7.82
C THR A 31 15.10 12.91 -9.18
N LEU A 32 15.90 11.83 -9.24
CA LEU A 32 16.52 11.34 -10.48
C LEU A 32 15.52 10.63 -11.42
N ASN A 33 14.52 9.93 -10.88
CA ASN A 33 13.48 9.23 -11.65
C ASN A 33 12.47 10.16 -12.35
N ALA A 34 12.57 11.48 -12.18
CA ALA A 34 11.76 12.46 -12.90
C ALA A 34 12.07 12.56 -14.41
N ARG A 35 13.10 11.85 -14.92
CA ARG A 35 13.64 12.05 -16.29
C ARG A 35 13.65 10.84 -17.24
N GLY A 36 12.99 9.71 -16.95
CA GLY A 36 12.63 8.80 -18.04
C GLY A 36 12.52 7.30 -17.77
N VAL A 37 12.96 6.78 -16.63
CA VAL A 37 12.68 5.39 -16.25
C VAL A 37 12.30 5.37 -14.77
N ARG A 38 10.99 5.26 -14.47
CA ARG A 38 10.50 5.24 -13.09
C ARG A 38 10.88 3.90 -12.44
N LEU A 39 12.00 3.85 -11.73
CA LEU A 39 12.11 2.93 -10.59
C LEU A 39 11.11 3.43 -9.54
N SER A 40 10.02 2.70 -9.38
CA SER A 40 8.90 3.10 -8.54
C SER A 40 9.20 2.78 -7.07
N ALA A 41 8.51 3.44 -6.13
CA ALA A 41 8.61 3.07 -4.70
C ALA A 41 8.28 1.58 -4.45
N THR A 42 7.59 0.92 -5.40
CA THR A 42 7.39 -0.53 -5.48
C THR A 42 8.71 -1.28 -5.59
N ASP A 43 9.60 -0.86 -6.49
CA ASP A 43 10.87 -1.54 -6.76
C ASP A 43 11.83 -1.39 -5.58
N LEU A 44 11.83 -0.21 -4.94
CA LEU A 44 12.60 0.02 -3.71
C LEU A 44 12.12 -0.87 -2.57
N LEU A 45 10.80 -1.05 -2.41
CA LEU A 45 10.26 -1.96 -1.42
C LEU A 45 10.58 -3.42 -1.77
N LYS A 46 10.42 -3.83 -3.03
CA LYS A 46 10.80 -5.17 -3.51
C LYS A 46 12.24 -5.47 -3.12
N ASN A 47 13.18 -4.62 -3.56
CA ASN A 47 14.60 -4.81 -3.32
C ASN A 47 14.95 -4.88 -1.84
N TYR A 48 14.30 -4.05 -1.01
CA TYR A 48 14.50 -4.10 0.43
C TYR A 48 13.98 -5.39 1.08
N LEU A 49 12.77 -5.83 0.74
CA LEU A 49 12.23 -7.08 1.26
C LEU A 49 13.06 -8.28 0.79
N PHE A 50 13.51 -8.25 -0.47
CA PHE A 50 14.30 -9.30 -1.07
C PHE A 50 15.73 -9.32 -0.52
N SER A 51 16.30 -8.19 -0.09
CA SER A 51 17.61 -8.22 0.57
C SER A 51 17.54 -8.77 2.00
N ILE A 52 16.41 -8.59 2.69
CA ILE A 52 16.17 -9.20 4.00
C ILE A 52 15.90 -10.70 3.86
N ILE A 53 15.13 -11.08 2.84
CA ILE A 53 14.74 -12.47 2.62
C ILE A 53 15.84 -13.26 1.92
N GLY A 54 16.56 -12.70 0.96
CA GLY A 54 17.58 -13.38 0.14
C GLY A 54 18.95 -13.50 0.79
N THR A 55 19.03 -13.70 2.11
CA THR A 55 20.31 -13.96 2.80
C THR A 55 20.94 -15.26 2.31
N ALA A 56 22.27 -15.39 2.48
CA ALA A 56 23.17 -16.34 1.80
C ALA A 56 22.75 -17.83 1.74
N ASP A 57 21.82 -18.26 2.60
CA ASP A 57 21.31 -19.64 2.65
C ASP A 57 20.02 -19.86 1.83
N SER A 58 19.52 -18.83 1.13
CA SER A 58 18.26 -18.92 0.39
C SER A 58 18.47 -19.69 -0.92
N HIS A 59 17.72 -20.78 -1.11
CA HIS A 59 17.79 -21.60 -2.31
C HIS A 59 17.21 -20.84 -3.52
N GLU A 60 17.76 -21.04 -4.73
CA GLU A 60 17.32 -20.38 -5.97
C GLU A 60 15.80 -20.54 -6.21
N THR A 61 15.23 -21.68 -5.83
CA THR A 61 13.78 -21.95 -5.92
C THR A 61 12.94 -21.04 -5.01
N GLU A 62 13.45 -20.69 -3.83
CA GLU A 62 12.73 -19.82 -2.89
C GLU A 62 12.68 -18.38 -3.41
N LEU A 63 13.80 -17.88 -3.97
CA LEU A 63 13.86 -16.56 -4.60
C LEU A 63 12.92 -16.48 -5.80
N LYS A 64 12.87 -17.52 -6.63
CA LYS A 64 11.94 -17.57 -7.77
C LYS A 64 10.47 -17.55 -7.32
N ALA A 65 10.12 -18.33 -6.29
CA ALA A 65 8.77 -18.32 -5.74
C ALA A 65 8.39 -16.94 -5.16
N LEU A 66 9.36 -16.22 -4.58
CA LEU A 66 9.20 -14.86 -4.08
C LEU A 66 8.97 -13.86 -5.21
N GLU A 67 9.71 -13.98 -6.31
CA GLU A 67 9.53 -13.20 -7.53
C GLU A 67 8.14 -13.41 -8.13
N ASP A 68 7.75 -14.66 -8.37
CA ASP A 68 6.45 -15.01 -8.93
C ASP A 68 5.31 -14.45 -8.07
N ARG A 69 5.45 -14.55 -6.73
CA ARG A 69 4.47 -14.00 -5.79
C ARG A 69 4.39 -12.46 -5.90
N TRP A 70 5.52 -11.78 -5.94
CA TRP A 70 5.56 -10.33 -6.08
C TRP A 70 4.94 -9.87 -7.41
N GLU A 71 5.22 -10.56 -8.50
CA GLU A 71 4.65 -10.26 -9.82
C GLU A 71 3.14 -10.45 -9.85
N ARG A 72 2.61 -11.51 -9.22
CA ARG A 72 1.15 -11.68 -9.05
C ARG A 72 0.54 -10.53 -8.25
N LEU A 73 1.17 -10.13 -7.15
CA LEU A 73 0.71 -9.02 -6.32
C LEU A 73 0.65 -7.70 -7.12
N VAL A 74 1.72 -7.38 -7.86
CA VAL A 74 1.77 -6.18 -8.72
C VAL A 74 0.78 -6.30 -9.88
N GLY A 75 0.61 -7.49 -10.46
CA GLY A 75 -0.34 -7.77 -11.53
C GLY A 75 -1.79 -7.57 -11.10
N LEU A 76 -2.18 -8.04 -9.91
CA LEU A 76 -3.49 -7.80 -9.31
C LEU A 76 -3.77 -6.30 -9.15
N LEU A 77 -2.72 -5.53 -8.84
CA LEU A 77 -2.80 -4.09 -8.64
C LEU A 77 -2.55 -3.28 -9.92
N SER A 78 -2.38 -3.90 -11.10
CA SER A 78 -1.96 -3.23 -12.34
C SER A 78 -2.90 -2.12 -12.84
N GLY A 79 -4.18 -2.16 -12.44
CA GLY A 79 -5.13 -1.06 -12.65
C GLY A 79 -4.88 0.19 -11.78
N GLU A 80 -3.97 0.11 -10.81
CA GLU A 80 -3.66 1.15 -9.82
C GLU A 80 -2.16 1.23 -9.50
N SER A 81 -1.78 2.24 -8.71
CA SER A 81 -0.41 2.39 -8.24
C SER A 81 -0.19 1.54 -6.97
N PHE A 82 0.70 0.54 -7.00
CA PHE A 82 1.12 -0.21 -5.80
C PHE A 82 1.45 0.69 -4.60
N PRO A 83 2.16 1.82 -4.74
CA PRO A 83 2.37 2.79 -3.65
C PRO A 83 1.09 3.31 -2.99
N TYR A 84 -0.02 3.39 -3.73
CA TYR A 84 -1.30 3.80 -3.18
C TYR A 84 -1.91 2.69 -2.32
N PHE A 85 -1.95 1.44 -2.84
CA PHE A 85 -2.34 0.26 -2.07
C PHE A 85 -1.52 0.16 -0.78
N LEU A 86 -0.19 0.23 -0.89
CA LEU A 86 0.74 0.12 0.23
C LEU A 86 0.41 1.15 1.33
N ARG A 87 0.04 2.37 0.94
CA ARG A 87 -0.33 3.42 1.89
C ARG A 87 -1.67 3.13 2.56
N VAL A 88 -2.65 2.64 1.80
CA VAL A 88 -3.98 2.26 2.33
C VAL A 88 -3.84 1.11 3.32
N TYR A 89 -3.11 0.06 2.95
CA TYR A 89 -2.74 -1.06 3.80
C TYR A 89 -2.01 -0.60 5.07
N TRP A 90 -1.00 0.25 4.93
CA TRP A 90 -0.24 0.69 6.10
C TRP A 90 -1.13 1.47 7.07
N ASN A 91 -1.96 2.38 6.55
CA ASN A 91 -2.84 3.22 7.36
C ASN A 91 -4.06 2.47 7.91
N SER A 92 -4.37 1.26 7.42
CA SER A 92 -5.42 0.41 8.00
C SER A 92 -4.96 -0.29 9.28
N LYS A 93 -3.64 -0.51 9.45
CA LYS A 93 -3.06 -1.21 10.62
C LYS A 93 -2.25 -0.29 11.55
N TYR A 94 -1.56 0.69 10.99
CA TYR A 94 -0.60 1.55 11.68
C TYR A 94 -1.08 3.01 11.73
N PRO A 95 -0.46 3.86 12.56
CA PRO A 95 -0.72 5.29 12.54
C PRO A 95 -0.56 5.89 11.13
N LEU A 96 -1.30 6.96 10.85
CA LEU A 96 -1.29 7.64 9.56
C LEU A 96 0.12 8.07 9.14
N VAL A 97 0.56 7.58 7.98
CA VAL A 97 1.84 7.95 7.37
C VAL A 97 1.63 8.65 6.03
N ARG A 98 2.44 9.69 5.77
CA ARG A 98 2.46 10.43 4.50
C ARG A 98 3.20 9.63 3.44
N LYS A 99 2.88 9.88 2.16
CA LYS A 99 3.51 9.18 1.02
C LYS A 99 5.05 9.28 1.07
N SER A 100 5.60 10.45 1.39
CA SER A 100 7.05 10.71 1.49
C SER A 100 7.75 9.89 2.56
N ASP A 101 7.04 9.50 3.62
CA ASP A 101 7.61 8.84 4.80
C ASP A 101 7.28 7.35 4.87
N LEU A 102 6.47 6.85 3.93
CA LEU A 102 5.93 5.48 3.94
C LEU A 102 7.03 4.43 3.89
N PHE A 103 7.90 4.50 2.88
CA PHE A 103 9.02 3.56 2.73
C PHE A 103 9.94 3.58 3.97
N LYS A 104 10.31 4.78 4.43
CA LYS A 104 11.15 4.98 5.63
C LYS A 104 10.51 4.38 6.88
N THR A 105 9.18 4.42 6.97
CA THR A 105 8.46 3.87 8.12
C THR A 105 8.37 2.36 8.05
N ILE A 106 8.06 1.78 6.89
CA ILE A 106 8.05 0.32 6.68
C ILE A 106 9.42 -0.27 7.02
N ARG A 107 10.49 0.34 6.49
CA ARG A 107 11.87 -0.09 6.71
C ARG A 107 12.27 -0.16 8.19
N ARG A 108 11.79 0.80 8.99
CA ARG A 108 12.04 0.81 10.45
C ARG A 108 11.29 -0.29 11.19
N HIS A 109 10.15 -0.75 10.67
CA HIS A 109 9.32 -1.76 11.33
C HIS A 109 9.69 -3.20 10.92
N ILE A 110 10.08 -3.39 9.66
CA ILE A 110 10.27 -4.69 9.03
C ILE A 110 11.77 -4.97 8.89
N THR A 111 12.40 -5.35 9.99
CA THR A 111 13.86 -5.52 10.07
C THR A 111 14.33 -6.96 10.01
N THR A 112 13.43 -7.95 10.08
CA THR A 112 13.76 -9.37 10.13
C THR A 112 13.09 -10.14 9.00
N ARG A 113 13.65 -11.30 8.65
CA ARG A 113 13.15 -12.20 7.61
C ARG A 113 11.70 -12.62 7.88
N GLU A 114 11.38 -12.97 9.11
CA GLU A 114 10.04 -13.39 9.53
C GLU A 114 9.01 -12.28 9.33
N LYS A 115 9.37 -11.05 9.70
CA LYS A 115 8.50 -9.88 9.48
C LYS A 115 8.31 -9.57 8.00
N ALA A 116 9.35 -9.73 7.19
CA ALA A 116 9.25 -9.51 5.75
C ALA A 116 8.32 -10.53 5.08
N PHE A 117 8.42 -11.81 5.44
CA PHE A 117 7.49 -12.84 4.96
C PHE A 117 6.06 -12.62 5.45
N ALA A 118 5.89 -12.27 6.73
CA ALA A 118 4.57 -11.95 7.29
C ALA A 118 3.93 -10.79 6.51
N LEU A 119 4.69 -9.72 6.25
CA LEU A 119 4.22 -8.57 5.49
C LEU A 119 3.77 -8.97 4.07
N LEU A 120 4.54 -9.78 3.37
CA LEU A 120 4.17 -10.25 2.02
C LEU A 120 2.89 -11.11 2.05
N HIS A 121 2.71 -11.91 3.10
CA HIS A 121 1.47 -12.66 3.30
C HIS A 121 0.27 -11.77 3.59
N GLU A 122 0.46 -10.72 4.38
CA GLU A 122 -0.58 -9.73 4.57
C GLU A 122 -0.90 -8.99 3.27
N PHE A 123 0.10 -8.67 2.43
CA PHE A 123 -0.15 -8.02 1.15
C PHE A 123 -1.06 -8.83 0.24
N ASP A 124 -0.85 -10.13 0.08
CA ASP A 124 -1.71 -10.97 -0.77
C ASP A 124 -3.18 -10.87 -0.35
N LYS A 125 -3.45 -11.09 0.95
CA LYS A 125 -4.81 -11.03 1.50
C LYS A 125 -5.46 -9.65 1.33
N HIS A 126 -4.70 -8.59 1.59
CA HIS A 126 -5.25 -7.23 1.58
C HIS A 126 -5.36 -6.66 0.18
N ALA A 127 -4.53 -7.09 -0.76
CA ALA A 127 -4.57 -6.64 -2.14
C ALA A 127 -5.85 -7.11 -2.83
N GLU A 128 -6.29 -8.35 -2.56
CA GLU A 128 -7.58 -8.87 -3.05
C GLU A 128 -8.75 -8.03 -2.54
N ILE A 129 -8.83 -7.81 -1.22
CA ILE A 129 -9.90 -6.99 -0.62
C ILE A 129 -9.85 -5.55 -1.15
N TYR A 130 -8.65 -4.97 -1.24
CA TYR A 130 -8.46 -3.62 -1.78
C TYR A 130 -8.91 -3.51 -3.24
N ALA A 131 -8.60 -4.51 -4.07
CA ALA A 131 -9.07 -4.58 -5.45
C ALA A 131 -10.61 -4.69 -5.49
N GLY A 132 -11.19 -5.57 -4.66
CA GLY A 132 -12.65 -5.71 -4.52
C GLY A 132 -13.32 -4.40 -4.12
N LEU A 133 -12.77 -3.62 -3.18
CA LEU A 133 -13.35 -2.33 -2.75
C LEU A 133 -13.40 -1.31 -3.89
N ARG A 134 -12.66 -1.53 -4.97
CA ARG A 134 -12.63 -0.68 -6.17
C ARG A 134 -13.48 -1.26 -7.30
N ALA A 135 -13.89 -2.52 -7.18
CA ALA A 135 -14.72 -3.25 -8.13
C ALA A 135 -16.05 -3.62 -7.44
N PRO A 136 -17.06 -2.74 -7.44
CA PRO A 136 -18.34 -3.03 -6.78
C PRO A 136 -19.03 -4.31 -7.28
N GLN A 137 -18.72 -4.73 -8.52
CA GLN A 137 -19.26 -5.95 -9.14
C GLN A 137 -18.54 -7.23 -8.70
N ASP A 138 -17.51 -7.13 -7.87
CA ASP A 138 -16.81 -8.28 -7.33
C ASP A 138 -17.77 -9.18 -6.53
N GLU A 139 -17.53 -10.49 -6.59
CA GLU A 139 -18.32 -11.52 -5.90
C GLU A 139 -18.17 -11.44 -4.37
N LEU A 140 -17.15 -10.73 -3.88
CA LEU A 140 -16.95 -10.44 -2.46
C LEU A 140 -18.12 -9.68 -1.81
N TRP A 141 -18.93 -8.96 -2.60
CA TRP A 141 -19.94 -8.03 -2.10
C TRP A 141 -21.35 -8.56 -2.27
N ASP A 142 -22.14 -8.42 -1.21
CA ASP A 142 -23.59 -8.59 -1.30
C ASP A 142 -24.25 -7.40 -2.02
N GLN A 143 -25.57 -7.47 -2.18
CA GLN A 143 -26.33 -6.45 -2.91
C GLN A 143 -26.28 -5.07 -2.25
N GLU A 144 -26.27 -4.98 -0.92
CA GLU A 144 -26.26 -3.71 -0.19
C GLU A 144 -24.87 -3.06 -0.21
N GLU A 145 -23.83 -3.88 -0.04
CA GLU A 145 -22.43 -3.47 -0.12
C GLU A 145 -22.08 -3.01 -1.53
N ARG A 146 -22.53 -3.75 -2.56
CA ARG A 146 -22.37 -3.38 -3.96
C ARG A 146 -22.98 -2.01 -4.24
N ALA A 147 -24.23 -1.78 -3.85
CA ALA A 147 -24.90 -0.50 -4.06
C ALA A 147 -24.11 0.66 -3.44
N SER A 148 -23.63 0.49 -2.20
CA SER A 148 -22.85 1.53 -1.50
C SER A 148 -21.47 1.76 -2.14
N LEU A 149 -20.82 0.71 -2.65
CA LEU A 149 -19.54 0.81 -3.35
C LEU A 149 -19.71 1.45 -4.74
N GLU A 150 -20.81 1.18 -5.44
CA GLU A 150 -21.16 1.85 -6.70
C GLU A 150 -21.32 3.35 -6.51
N GLU A 151 -22.01 3.77 -5.45
CA GLU A 151 -22.11 5.19 -5.07
C GLU A 151 -20.73 5.81 -4.84
N LEU A 152 -19.89 5.18 -3.99
CA LEU A 152 -18.54 5.68 -3.73
C LEU A 152 -17.69 5.77 -5.00
N SER A 153 -17.81 4.78 -5.89
CA SER A 153 -17.11 4.73 -7.18
C SER A 153 -17.57 5.83 -8.11
N MET A 154 -18.87 6.06 -8.23
CA MET A 154 -19.48 7.11 -9.06
C MET A 154 -18.95 8.50 -8.70
N PHE A 155 -18.74 8.76 -7.40
CA PHE A 155 -18.20 10.04 -6.92
C PHE A 155 -16.66 10.06 -6.81
N GLY A 156 -15.96 9.00 -7.22
CA GLY A 156 -14.51 8.92 -7.18
C GLY A 156 -13.92 9.01 -5.77
N VAL A 157 -14.67 8.57 -4.76
CA VAL A 157 -14.27 8.64 -3.34
C VAL A 157 -13.25 7.54 -3.04
N ARG A 158 -12.08 7.91 -2.53
CA ARG A 158 -10.98 6.97 -2.23
C ARG A 158 -10.42 7.10 -0.80
N GLN A 159 -10.78 8.17 -0.11
CA GLN A 159 -10.32 8.52 1.24
C GLN A 159 -10.66 7.46 2.30
N PRO A 160 -11.85 6.82 2.30
CA PRO A 160 -12.22 5.87 3.34
C PRO A 160 -11.63 4.47 3.13
N LEU A 161 -10.87 4.21 2.05
CA LEU A 161 -10.41 2.86 1.73
C LEU A 161 -9.58 2.21 2.84
N ALA A 162 -8.76 2.97 3.58
CA ALA A 162 -8.01 2.42 4.71
C ALA A 162 -8.91 1.99 5.87
N LEU A 163 -9.98 2.77 6.12
CA LEU A 163 -11.00 2.43 7.11
C LEU A 163 -11.80 1.21 6.68
N LEU A 164 -12.26 1.17 5.43
CA LEU A 164 -13.04 0.06 4.88
C LEU A 164 -12.22 -1.23 4.86
N LEU A 165 -10.94 -1.17 4.48
CA LEU A 165 -10.03 -2.30 4.51
C LEU A 165 -9.85 -2.84 5.94
N ALA A 166 -9.62 -1.96 6.93
CA ALA A 166 -9.50 -2.36 8.33
C ALA A 166 -10.81 -2.95 8.88
N CYS A 167 -11.94 -2.34 8.53
CA CYS A 167 -13.27 -2.77 8.95
C CYS A 167 -13.61 -4.14 8.37
N TYR A 168 -13.26 -4.40 7.11
CA TYR A 168 -13.48 -5.70 6.48
C TYR A 168 -12.68 -6.80 7.20
N GLU A 169 -11.43 -6.52 7.57
CA GLU A 169 -10.59 -7.50 8.26
C GLU A 169 -11.02 -7.77 9.71
N HIS A 170 -11.40 -6.74 10.46
CA HIS A 170 -11.60 -6.85 11.91
C HIS A 170 -13.06 -6.78 12.37
N CYS A 171 -13.96 -6.26 11.55
CA CYS A 171 -15.35 -5.97 11.90
C CYS A 171 -16.31 -6.32 10.75
N ARG A 172 -16.18 -7.52 10.17
CA ARG A 172 -16.99 -7.94 9.00
C ARG A 172 -18.50 -7.85 9.25
N SER A 173 -18.96 -8.14 10.47
CA SER A 173 -20.36 -8.05 10.88
C SER A 173 -20.94 -6.64 10.82
N ASP A 174 -20.10 -5.61 10.99
CA ASP A 174 -20.49 -4.21 10.97
C ASP A 174 -20.14 -3.50 9.65
N PHE A 175 -19.46 -4.21 8.74
CA PHE A 175 -18.89 -3.63 7.53
C PHE A 175 -19.96 -2.98 6.65
N THR A 176 -21.08 -3.66 6.37
CA THR A 176 -22.18 -3.13 5.55
C THR A 176 -22.71 -1.81 6.12
N ARG A 177 -22.95 -1.75 7.43
CA ARG A 177 -23.43 -0.56 8.13
C ARG A 177 -22.43 0.59 8.06
N ILE A 178 -21.14 0.29 8.25
CA ILE A 178 -20.06 1.29 8.18
C ILE A 178 -19.91 1.81 6.74
N LEU A 179 -19.94 0.93 5.75
CA LEU A 179 -19.85 1.25 4.34
C LEU A 179 -21.01 2.17 3.91
N GLN A 180 -22.25 1.84 4.28
CA GLN A 180 -23.43 2.69 4.04
C GLN A 180 -23.27 4.06 4.70
N ALA A 181 -22.81 4.12 5.96
CA ALA A 181 -22.57 5.38 6.65
C ALA A 181 -21.48 6.23 5.96
N VAL A 182 -20.41 5.59 5.50
CA VAL A 182 -19.34 6.22 4.71
C VAL A 182 -19.88 6.76 3.40
N ALA A 183 -20.69 6.00 2.66
CA ALA A 183 -21.33 6.42 1.42
C ALA A 183 -22.19 7.67 1.62
N VAL A 184 -23.07 7.66 2.64
CA VAL A 184 -23.93 8.81 2.98
C VAL A 184 -23.10 10.05 3.35
N ILE A 185 -22.05 9.89 4.16
CA ILE A 185 -21.18 11.01 4.55
C ILE A 185 -20.45 11.55 3.32
N SER A 186 -19.83 10.68 2.51
CA SER A 186 -19.09 11.10 1.32
C SER A 186 -19.98 11.77 0.28
N LEU A 187 -21.21 11.31 0.09
CA LEU A 187 -22.21 11.95 -0.77
C LEU A 187 -22.54 13.35 -0.28
N ARG A 188 -22.85 13.51 1.01
CA ARG A 188 -23.20 14.83 1.59
C ARG A 188 -22.07 15.84 1.42
N TYR A 189 -20.83 15.43 1.66
CA TYR A 189 -19.68 16.34 1.51
C TYR A 189 -19.38 16.68 0.05
N ASN A 190 -19.43 15.71 -0.87
CA ASN A 190 -19.13 15.96 -2.29
C ASN A 190 -20.26 16.72 -3.00
N VAL A 191 -21.52 16.34 -2.77
CA VAL A 191 -22.68 16.83 -3.54
C VAL A 191 -23.29 18.09 -2.91
N ILE A 192 -23.45 18.12 -1.58
CA ILE A 192 -24.17 19.22 -0.92
C ILE A 192 -23.22 20.39 -0.62
N CYS A 193 -22.00 20.10 -0.17
CA CYS A 193 -21.04 21.15 0.16
C CYS A 193 -20.22 21.63 -1.05
N ASN A 194 -20.34 20.97 -2.22
CA ASN A 194 -19.45 21.16 -3.38
C ASN A 194 -17.95 21.10 -2.99
N CYS A 195 -17.65 20.40 -1.89
CA CYS A 195 -16.31 20.17 -1.40
C CYS A 195 -15.87 18.82 -1.92
N TYR A 196 -15.26 18.79 -3.10
CA TYR A 196 -14.66 17.56 -3.59
C TYR A 196 -13.63 17.06 -2.57
N LEU A 197 -13.89 15.89 -1.99
CA LEU A 197 -12.96 15.22 -1.08
C LEU A 197 -11.60 14.94 -1.74
N SER A 198 -11.51 15.03 -3.07
CA SER A 198 -10.24 14.96 -3.81
C SER A 198 -9.31 16.15 -3.56
N HIS A 199 -9.83 17.30 -3.14
CA HIS A 199 -9.06 18.55 -2.94
C HIS A 199 -8.83 18.94 -1.49
N TYR A 200 -9.63 18.45 -0.54
CA TYR A 200 -9.51 18.78 0.88
C TYR A 200 -9.36 17.52 1.75
N PRO A 201 -8.26 17.38 2.54
CA PRO A 201 -8.03 16.25 3.43
C PRO A 201 -8.81 16.40 4.76
N THR A 202 -10.08 16.81 4.71
CA THR A 202 -10.84 17.23 5.90
C THR A 202 -11.55 16.10 6.61
N ILE A 203 -11.85 14.97 5.97
CA ILE A 203 -12.30 13.78 6.70
C ILE A 203 -11.08 12.91 7.03
N ASP A 204 -10.53 13.14 8.21
CA ASP A 204 -9.50 12.30 8.83
C ASP A 204 -10.16 10.99 9.31
N PHE A 205 -10.56 10.14 8.37
CA PHE A 205 -10.99 8.76 8.65
C PHE A 205 -9.99 8.00 9.55
N PRO A 206 -8.65 8.20 9.44
CA PRO A 206 -7.68 7.67 10.41
C PRO A 206 -7.88 8.16 11.86
N ARG A 207 -8.37 9.38 12.09
CA ARG A 207 -8.75 9.87 13.44
C ARG A 207 -10.05 9.24 13.95
N TYR A 208 -11.03 9.00 13.07
CA TYR A 208 -12.22 8.21 13.41
C TYR A 208 -11.89 6.73 13.68
N PHE A 209 -10.89 6.18 12.98
CA PHE A 209 -10.35 4.85 13.23
C PHE A 209 -9.73 4.71 14.64
N ARG A 210 -9.15 5.79 15.19
CA ARG A 210 -8.65 5.82 16.58
C ARG A 210 -9.78 5.57 17.60
N PHE A 211 -11.01 6.01 17.32
CA PHE A 211 -12.19 5.73 18.16
C PHE A 211 -12.66 4.27 18.05
N ILE A 212 -12.57 3.66 16.86
CA ILE A 212 -12.92 2.23 16.67
C ILE A 212 -11.90 1.34 17.37
N ARG A 213 -10.60 1.68 17.31
CA ARG A 213 -9.52 0.95 18.01
C ARG A 213 -9.64 1.01 19.53
N LEU A 214 -10.14 2.11 20.08
CA LEU A 214 -10.37 2.29 21.52
C LEU A 214 -11.58 1.51 22.07
N LYS A 215 -12.53 1.03 21.23
CA LYS A 215 -13.61 0.16 21.74
C LYS A 215 -13.14 -1.24 22.15
N ARG A 216 -11.97 -1.69 21.67
CA ARG A 216 -11.40 -2.99 22.05
C ARG A 216 -10.79 -2.99 23.46
N THR A 217 -10.40 -1.82 23.99
CA THR A 217 -9.76 -1.70 25.30
C THR A 217 -10.73 -1.57 26.48
N TRP A 218 -12.06 -1.48 26.24
CA TRP A 218 -13.07 -1.42 27.31
C TRP A 218 -13.71 -2.77 27.65
N SER A 219 -13.46 -3.82 26.86
CA SER A 219 -14.03 -5.16 27.12
C SER A 219 -13.15 -6.04 28.00
N ASP A 220 -11.88 -5.65 28.23
CA ASP A 220 -10.90 -6.43 28.97
C ASP A 220 -10.48 -5.77 30.30
N GLU A 221 -11.12 -4.65 30.69
CA GLU A 221 -10.92 -4.01 32.00
C GLU A 221 -12.26 -3.56 32.59
N GLU A 222 -12.96 -4.48 33.24
CA GLU A 222 -13.64 -4.24 34.51
C GLU A 222 -13.76 -5.58 35.27
N PRO A 223 -13.72 -5.56 36.61
CA PRO A 223 -13.18 -6.63 37.48
C PRO A 223 -14.03 -7.90 37.59
#